data_AF-A0A2T5UPW2-F1
#
_entry.id   AF-A0A2T5UPW2-F1
#
_cell.length_a   1.000
_cell.length_b   1.000
_cell.length_c   1.000
_cell.angle_alpha   90.00
_cell.angle_beta   90.00
_cell.angle_gamma   90.00
#
_symmetry.space_group_name_H-M   'P 1'
#
loop_
_entity.id
_entity.type
_entity.pdbx_description
1 polymer ?
#
loop_
_entity_poly.entity_id
_entity_poly.type
_entity_poly.pdbx_seq_one_letter_code
_entity_poly.pdbx_strand_id
1 'polypeptide(L)'
;MANGQGGSADPYALTGEDLALARNALAISAAQFADLVGVSGERTVFRWESAPKKALPGPVATIVLAIMTSRSVRRYFGLALPED
;
A
#
# COMPACT_ATOMS: atom_id res chain seq x y z
N MET A 1 21.30 2.52 -24.89
CA MET A 1 19.92 2.52 -24.37
C MET A 1 19.84 1.49 -23.26
N ALA A 2 19.94 1.92 -22.01
CA ALA A 2 19.89 1.02 -20.86
C ALA A 2 18.52 1.18 -20.21
N ASN A 3 17.63 0.22 -20.44
CA ASN A 3 16.46 0.02 -19.57
C ASN A 3 16.54 -1.42 -19.08
N GLY A 4 17.30 -1.58 -17.99
CA GLY A 4 17.31 -2.82 -17.21
C GLY A 4 15.95 -3.01 -16.58
N GLN A 5 15.05 -3.70 -17.26
CA GLN A 5 13.95 -4.41 -16.62
C GLN A 5 14.54 -5.70 -16.04
N GLY A 6 15.31 -5.54 -14.98
CA GLY A 6 15.72 -6.62 -14.11
C GLY A 6 14.51 -7.04 -13.30
N GLY A 7 13.84 -8.10 -13.75
CA GLY A 7 12.95 -8.88 -12.90
C GLY A 7 13.75 -9.46 -11.74
N SER A 8 13.82 -8.72 -10.64
CA SER A 8 13.83 -9.33 -9.33
C SER A 8 12.40 -9.22 -8.83
N ALA A 9 11.66 -10.32 -8.92
CA ALA A 9 10.51 -10.49 -8.04
C ALA A 9 11.12 -10.56 -6.64
N ASP A 10 11.32 -9.40 -6.01
CA ASP A 10 11.70 -9.35 -4.61
C ASP A 10 10.59 -10.11 -3.87
N PRO A 11 10.88 -11.29 -3.29
CA PRO A 11 9.87 -12.12 -2.65
C PRO A 11 9.28 -11.43 -1.41
N TYR A 12 9.83 -10.28 -1.02
CA TYR A 12 9.37 -9.44 0.07
C TYR A 12 8.69 -8.14 -0.38
N ALA A 13 8.54 -7.93 -1.69
CA ALA A 13 7.83 -6.75 -2.18
C ALA A 13 6.33 -6.85 -1.90
N LEU A 14 5.80 -5.88 -1.16
CA LEU A 14 4.35 -5.76 -0.94
C LEU A 14 3.62 -5.67 -2.27
N THR A 15 2.53 -6.42 -2.36
CA THR A 15 1.77 -6.63 -3.57
C THR A 15 0.39 -5.96 -3.52
N GLY A 16 -0.36 -6.04 -4.62
CA GLY A 16 -1.75 -5.59 -4.66
C GLY A 16 -2.65 -6.33 -3.67
N GLU A 17 -2.38 -7.61 -3.42
CA GLU A 17 -3.11 -8.40 -2.42
C GLU A 17 -2.84 -7.89 -1.00
N ASP A 18 -1.56 -7.65 -0.68
CA ASP A 18 -1.18 -7.11 0.63
C ASP A 18 -1.80 -5.74 0.89
N LEU A 19 -1.89 -4.90 -0.15
CA LEU A 19 -2.57 -3.61 -0.07
C LEU A 19 -4.04 -3.76 0.29
N ALA A 20 -4.77 -4.65 -0.40
CA ALA A 20 -6.18 -4.88 -0.13
C ALA A 20 -6.40 -5.36 1.31
N LEU A 21 -5.55 -6.28 1.79
CA LEU A 21 -5.58 -6.77 3.17
C LEU A 21 -5.30 -5.66 4.19
N ALA A 22 -4.24 -4.88 3.99
CA ALA A 22 -3.89 -3.76 4.87
C ALA A 22 -5.01 -2.71 4.94
N ARG A 23 -5.58 -2.35 3.79
CA ARG A 23 -6.66 -1.37 3.70
C ARG A 23 -7.91 -1.82 4.44
N ASN A 24 -8.28 -3.10 4.28
CA ASN A 24 -9.41 -3.70 4.99
C ASN A 24 -9.15 -3.78 6.50
N ALA A 25 -7.93 -4.13 6.92
CA ALA A 25 -7.55 -4.16 8.34
C ALA A 25 -7.65 -2.78 9.01
N LEU A 26 -7.31 -1.72 8.28
CA LEU A 26 -7.40 -0.33 8.73
C LEU A 26 -8.80 0.28 8.58
N ALA A 27 -9.76 -0.47 8.02
CA ALA A 27 -11.13 -0.02 7.76
C ALA A 27 -11.22 1.30 6.94
N ILE A 28 -10.31 1.52 6.00
CA ILE A 28 -10.32 2.71 5.13
C ILE A 28 -10.77 2.38 3.70
N SER A 29 -11.39 3.34 3.03
CA SER A 29 -11.78 3.22 1.63
C SER A 29 -10.57 3.38 0.70
N ALA A 30 -10.72 2.95 -0.56
CA ALA A 30 -9.70 3.17 -1.59
C ALA A 30 -9.45 4.67 -1.85
N ALA A 31 -10.48 5.51 -1.71
CA ALA A 31 -10.35 6.97 -1.81
C ALA A 31 -9.53 7.54 -0.65
N GLN A 32 -9.83 7.16 0.59
CA GLN A 32 -9.07 7.58 1.77
C GLN A 32 -7.60 7.13 1.68
N PHE A 33 -7.35 5.90 1.21
CA PHE A 33 -6.00 5.43 0.98
C PHE A 33 -5.29 6.26 -0.11
N ALA A 34 -5.97 6.59 -1.21
CA ALA A 34 -5.41 7.41 -2.28
C ALA A 34 -4.97 8.80 -1.78
N ASP A 35 -5.79 9.43 -0.95
CA ASP A 35 -5.48 10.71 -0.31
C ASP A 35 -4.27 10.57 0.62
N LEU A 36 -4.21 9.50 1.42
CA LEU A 36 -3.11 9.23 2.33
C LEU A 36 -1.77 9.14 1.60
N VAL A 37 -1.72 8.41 0.48
CA VAL A 37 -0.48 8.21 -0.29
C VAL A 37 -0.26 9.26 -1.39
N GLY A 38 -1.16 10.24 -1.51
CA GLY A 38 -1.03 11.36 -2.45
C GLY A 38 -1.12 10.97 -3.94
N VAL A 39 -1.97 10.00 -4.29
CA VAL A 39 -2.20 9.63 -5.70
C VAL A 39 -3.54 10.13 -6.24
N SER A 40 -3.69 10.14 -7.56
CA SER A 40 -4.79 10.80 -8.29
C SER A 40 -6.21 10.32 -7.98
N GLY A 41 -6.39 9.28 -7.15
CA GLY A 41 -7.71 8.80 -6.71
C GLY A 41 -7.84 7.28 -6.64
N GLU A 42 -9.02 6.82 -6.22
CA GLU A 42 -9.33 5.41 -5.93
C GLU A 42 -9.11 4.46 -7.12
N ARG A 43 -9.27 4.92 -8.37
CA ARG A 43 -9.05 4.08 -9.57
C ARG A 43 -7.60 3.58 -9.67
N THR A 44 -6.64 4.37 -9.19
CA THR A 44 -5.24 3.96 -9.13
C THR A 44 -5.04 2.85 -8.11
N VAL A 45 -5.71 2.96 -6.96
CA VAL A 45 -5.68 1.97 -5.87
C VAL A 45 -6.33 0.67 -6.34
N PHE A 46 -7.53 0.74 -6.92
CA PHE A 46 -8.19 -0.43 -7.49
C PHE A 46 -7.37 -1.13 -8.57
N ARG A 47 -6.64 -0.38 -9.40
CA ARG A 47 -5.74 -0.96 -10.40
C ARG A 47 -4.59 -1.75 -9.76
N TRP A 48 -4.08 -1.31 -8.61
CA TRP A 48 -3.08 -2.06 -7.85
C TRP A 48 -3.69 -3.30 -7.20
N GLU A 49 -4.80 -3.16 -6.48
CA GLU A 49 -5.51 -4.27 -5.83
C GLU A 49 -5.98 -5.35 -6.83
N SER A 50 -6.39 -4.94 -8.04
CA SER A 50 -6.80 -5.86 -9.12
C SER A 50 -5.64 -6.61 -9.77
N ALA A 51 -4.39 -6.26 -9.46
CA ALA A 51 -3.19 -6.93 -9.92
C ALA A 51 -2.47 -7.61 -8.73
N PRO A 52 -3.05 -8.66 -8.13
CA PRO A 52 -2.69 -9.13 -6.80
C PRO A 52 -1.23 -9.55 -6.65
N LYS A 53 -0.62 -10.10 -7.70
CA LYS A 53 0.79 -10.55 -7.69
C LYS A 53 1.79 -9.46 -8.09
N LYS A 54 1.32 -8.26 -8.43
CA LYS A 54 2.19 -7.17 -8.88
C LYS A 54 2.66 -6.38 -7.66
N ALA A 55 3.96 -6.12 -7.60
CA ALA A 55 4.54 -5.26 -6.59
C ALA A 55 3.95 -3.84 -6.66
N LEU A 56 3.72 -3.25 -5.49
CA LEU A 56 3.34 -1.85 -5.35
C LEU A 56 4.52 -0.93 -5.74
N PRO A 57 4.26 0.33 -6.13
CA PRO A 57 5.32 1.33 -6.24
C PRO A 57 6.07 1.46 -4.91
N GLY A 58 7.40 1.55 -4.96
CA GLY A 58 8.26 1.55 -3.77
C GLY A 58 7.82 2.49 -2.64
N PRO A 59 7.59 3.79 -2.88
CA PRO A 59 7.11 4.70 -1.84
C PRO A 59 5.78 4.28 -1.21
N VAL A 60 4.86 3.72 -2.00
CA VAL A 60 3.56 3.24 -1.52
C VAL A 60 3.76 2.01 -0.63
N ALA A 61 4.60 1.06 -1.06
CA ALA A 61 4.95 -0.10 -0.25
C ALA A 61 5.55 0.31 1.10
N THR A 62 6.46 1.28 1.12
CA THR A 62 7.06 1.81 2.36
C THR A 62 6.00 2.38 3.31
N ILE A 63 5.04 3.15 2.79
CA ILE A 63 3.96 3.73 3.61
C ILE A 63 3.07 2.64 4.18
N VAL A 64 2.66 1.65 3.36
CA VAL A 64 1.86 0.51 3.83
C VAL A 64 2.59 -0.24 4.93
N LEU A 65 3.88 -0.57 4.73
CA LEU A 65 4.68 -1.25 5.74
C LEU A 65 4.77 -0.43 7.04
N ALA A 66 5.02 0.87 6.94
CA ALA A 66 5.15 1.75 8.10
C ALA A 66 3.84 1.84 8.89
N ILE A 67 2.69 1.96 8.22
CA ILE A 67 1.37 1.99 8.86
C ILE A 67 1.06 0.65 9.54
N MET A 68 1.35 -0.47 8.88
CA MET A 68 1.06 -1.80 9.45
C MET A 68 1.96 -2.12 10.65
N THR A 69 3.22 -1.69 10.63
CA THR A 69 4.20 -2.06 11.68
C THR A 69 4.34 -1.05 12.81
N SER A 70 3.95 0.21 12.63
CA SER A 70 4.16 1.27 13.61
C SER A 70 2.88 1.97 14.06
N ARG A 71 2.55 1.78 15.34
CA ARG A 71 1.44 2.48 16.01
C ARG A 71 1.57 4.01 15.95
N SER A 72 2.80 4.52 16.07
CA SER A 72 3.05 5.96 15.98
C SER A 72 2.72 6.52 14.60
N VAL A 73 3.02 5.77 13.54
CA VAL A 73 2.68 6.14 12.17
C VAL A 73 1.17 6.11 11.96
N ARG A 74 0.47 5.07 12.46
CA ARG A 74 -1.00 5.03 12.42
C ARG A 74 -1.62 6.24 13.10
N ARG A 75 -1.17 6.57 14.32
CA ARG A 75 -1.65 7.74 15.08
C ARG A 75 -1.41 9.05 14.35
N TYR A 76 -0.25 9.21 13.72
CA TYR A 76 0.05 10.41 12.91
C TYR A 76 -0.97 10.59 11.76
N PHE A 77 -1.40 9.50 11.13
CA PHE A 77 -2.44 9.50 10.09
C PHE A 77 -3.88 9.39 10.62
N GLY A 78 -4.09 9.35 11.94
CA GLY A 78 -5.42 9.18 12.53
C GLY A 78 -6.07 7.80 12.29
N LEU A 79 -5.26 6.77 12.01
CA LEU A 79 -5.69 5.40 11.79
C LEU A 79 -5.63 4.57 13.09
N ALA A 80 -6.46 3.53 13.18
CA ALA A 80 -6.47 2.58 14.29
C ALA A 80 -6.66 1.15 13.77
N LEU A 81 -5.96 0.19 14.39
CA LEU A 81 -6.25 -1.24 14.26
C LEU A 81 -7.05 -1.72 15.49
N PRO A 82 -7.75 -2.87 15.42
CA PRO A 82 -8.57 -3.39 16.54
C PRO A 82 -7.81 -3.60 17.86
N GLU A 83 -6.49 -3.66 17.80
CA GLU A 83 -5.56 -3.87 18.91
C GLU A 83 -4.93 -2.58 19.47
N ASP A 84 -5.30 -1.40 18.93
CA ASP A 84 -4.87 -0.08 19.42
C ASP A 84 -5.62 0.40 20.68
#